data_AF-A0A7Z0MJB4-F1
#
_entry.id   AF-A0A7Z0MJB4-F1
#
_cell.length_a   1.000
_cell.length_b   1.000
_cell.length_c   1.000
_cell.angle_alpha   90.00
_cell.angle_beta   90.00
_cell.angle_gamma   90.00
#
_symmetry.space_group_name_H-M   'P 1'
#
loop_
_entity.id
_entity.type
_entity.pdbx_description
1 polymer ?
#
loop_
_entity_poly.entity_id
_entity_poly.type
_entity_poly.pdbx_seq_one_letter_code
_entity_poly.pdbx_strand_id
1 'polypeptide(L)'
;MTVSSTTRKAGPYTGNGVADTFAFDFVVFMEADVVVVRTDLAGVETTLSPHDDYSVVLNANQNTSPGGSVTLPAALAQDFLLTLTSDVPILQPLDLTNQGGFHPEVINRALDRLTVQSQQLAEQLSRSIKLGISDPTPADEYRDSLLEAAADAVAAASAAQTSESNAHDSEEAAALSAGAALVSEGKAHDSEEAAALSESNAHDSEEAAALSAGAALVSEGKAHDSEVAAATSESNAHDSEEAAALSESNASTSEANAKDSELLAKGYAEAAADHDPYTAANVEYDSTVSGLAAENVQAAVDELSTANNIGIKTAVNASGDAPIYACRAWVNFNGTGVVAIRASGNVSSITDKAPGNYVVNFAIPMTDANYAVDAGSTGLTSATGNNDLAFNVLGSASSGATDKTATHVEVFAGGITVLGGIDIAEANVIIFR
;
A
#
# COMPACT_ATOMS: atom_id res chain seq x y z
N MET A 1 -32.49 39.91 -120.12
CA MET A 1 -32.21 39.44 -118.76
C MET A 1 -33.09 40.20 -117.82
N THR A 2 -33.62 39.52 -116.80
CA THR A 2 -34.35 40.10 -115.68
C THR A 2 -33.90 39.33 -114.45
N VAL A 3 -33.35 40.01 -113.44
CA VAL A 3 -32.93 39.36 -112.19
C VAL A 3 -34.17 38.86 -111.43
N SER A 4 -34.29 37.54 -111.25
CA SER A 4 -35.47 36.89 -110.64
C SER A 4 -35.18 36.24 -109.28
N SER A 5 -33.95 36.34 -108.77
CA SER A 5 -33.52 35.79 -107.47
C SER A 5 -32.99 36.91 -106.58
N THR A 6 -33.17 36.75 -105.26
CA THR A 6 -32.66 37.67 -104.23
C THR A 6 -31.42 37.13 -103.51
N THR A 7 -31.05 35.86 -103.73
CA THR A 7 -29.89 35.23 -103.10
C THR A 7 -28.61 35.73 -103.75
N ARG A 8 -27.63 36.16 -102.94
CA ARG A 8 -26.30 36.63 -103.40
C ARG A 8 -25.12 35.90 -102.76
N LYS A 9 -25.42 34.95 -101.88
CA LYS A 9 -24.44 34.16 -101.15
C LYS A 9 -24.69 32.68 -101.42
N ALA A 10 -23.65 31.93 -101.74
CA ALA A 10 -23.68 30.48 -101.85
C ALA A 10 -22.68 29.88 -100.84
N GLY A 11 -23.07 28.76 -100.21
CA GLY A 11 -22.35 28.18 -99.08
C GLY A 11 -22.90 28.65 -97.71
N PRO A 12 -22.15 28.45 -96.61
CA PRO A 12 -20.78 27.95 -96.57
C PRO A 12 -20.71 26.46 -96.97
N TYR A 13 -19.83 26.14 -97.93
CA TYR A 13 -19.52 24.76 -98.28
C TYR A 13 -18.47 24.22 -97.32
N THR A 14 -18.74 23.08 -96.71
CA THR A 14 -17.79 22.40 -95.83
C THR A 14 -16.76 21.64 -96.67
N GLY A 15 -15.48 21.87 -96.42
CA GLY A 15 -14.42 21.09 -97.01
C GLY A 15 -14.48 19.64 -96.57
N ASN A 16 -14.22 18.72 -97.50
CA ASN A 16 -14.18 17.28 -97.24
C ASN A 16 -12.88 16.65 -97.79
N GLY A 17 -11.94 17.46 -98.27
CA GLY A 17 -10.70 17.02 -98.91
C GLY A 17 -10.88 16.37 -100.28
N VAL A 18 -12.09 16.37 -100.85
CA VAL A 18 -12.43 15.69 -102.11
C VAL A 18 -13.09 16.62 -103.12
N ALA A 19 -13.99 17.51 -102.69
CA ALA A 19 -14.68 18.45 -103.56
C ALA A 19 -13.77 19.64 -103.92
N ASP A 20 -13.60 19.87 -105.22
CA ASP A 20 -12.87 21.00 -105.81
C ASP A 20 -13.80 21.97 -106.57
N THR A 21 -15.04 21.57 -106.87
CA THR A 21 -16.00 22.32 -107.67
C THR A 21 -17.24 22.69 -106.84
N PHE A 22 -17.61 23.96 -106.84
CA PHE A 22 -18.69 24.54 -106.04
C PHE A 22 -19.63 25.36 -106.92
N ALA A 23 -20.92 25.00 -106.95
CA ALA A 23 -21.92 25.69 -107.76
C ALA A 23 -22.50 26.91 -107.03
N PHE A 24 -22.91 27.94 -107.77
CA PHE A 24 -23.66 29.08 -107.25
C PHE A 24 -24.83 29.41 -108.19
N ASP A 25 -25.93 29.92 -107.64
CA ASP A 25 -27.19 30.12 -108.38
C ASP A 25 -27.56 31.62 -108.55
N PHE A 26 -26.65 32.53 -108.20
CA PHE A 26 -26.88 33.98 -108.32
C PHE A 26 -26.35 34.54 -109.66
N VAL A 27 -27.03 35.56 -110.20
CA VAL A 27 -26.67 36.17 -111.48
C VAL A 27 -25.40 37.01 -111.37
N VAL A 28 -24.45 36.81 -112.28
CA VAL A 28 -23.25 37.65 -112.45
C VAL A 28 -23.09 38.04 -113.92
N PHE A 29 -22.44 39.18 -114.19
CA PHE A 29 -22.29 39.71 -115.55
C PHE A 29 -20.94 39.33 -116.17
N MET A 30 -19.93 39.12 -115.33
CA MET A 30 -18.58 38.68 -115.70
C MET A 30 -18.06 37.67 -114.68
N GLU A 31 -17.11 36.83 -115.08
CA GLU A 31 -16.42 35.89 -114.16
C GLU A 31 -15.71 36.62 -113.02
N ALA A 32 -15.20 37.83 -113.29
CA ALA A 32 -14.54 38.69 -112.31
C ALA A 32 -15.49 39.26 -111.23
N ASP A 33 -16.81 39.16 -111.44
CA ASP A 33 -17.80 39.63 -110.45
C ASP A 33 -18.08 38.60 -109.35
N VAL A 34 -17.44 37.42 -109.38
CA VAL A 34 -17.55 36.40 -108.33
C VAL A 34 -16.38 36.55 -107.37
N VAL A 35 -16.67 36.56 -106.07
CA VAL A 35 -15.68 36.58 -105.00
C VAL A 35 -15.83 35.32 -104.15
N VAL A 36 -14.71 34.68 -103.87
CA VAL A 36 -14.64 33.46 -103.09
C VAL A 36 -13.85 33.74 -101.82
N VAL A 37 -14.46 33.44 -100.67
CA VAL A 37 -13.87 33.62 -99.34
C VAL A 37 -13.72 32.25 -98.69
N ARG A 38 -12.52 31.97 -98.18
CA ARG A 38 -12.20 30.77 -97.41
C ARG A 38 -12.11 31.12 -95.92
N THR A 39 -12.79 30.38 -95.08
CA THR A 39 -12.78 30.57 -93.61
C THR A 39 -12.17 29.34 -92.94
N ASP A 40 -11.26 29.53 -91.99
CA ASP A 40 -10.68 28.42 -91.20
C ASP A 40 -11.51 28.09 -89.93
N LEU A 41 -11.11 27.03 -89.20
CA LEU A 41 -11.75 26.65 -87.93
C LEU A 41 -11.58 27.68 -86.79
N ALA A 42 -10.63 28.61 -86.91
CA ALA A 42 -10.45 29.72 -85.99
C ALA A 42 -11.36 30.92 -86.33
N GLY A 43 -12.11 30.85 -87.43
CA GLY A 43 -13.00 31.90 -87.91
C GLY A 43 -12.31 33.00 -88.72
N VAL A 44 -11.07 32.81 -89.14
CA VAL A 44 -10.32 33.76 -89.97
C VAL A 44 -10.74 33.62 -91.42
N GLU A 45 -11.25 34.71 -92.01
CA GLU A 45 -11.64 34.79 -93.41
C GLU A 45 -10.49 35.26 -94.31
N THR A 46 -10.24 34.56 -95.41
CA THR A 46 -9.26 34.90 -96.45
C THR A 46 -9.95 34.97 -97.81
N THR A 47 -9.91 36.14 -98.45
CA THR A 47 -10.39 36.30 -99.83
C THR A 47 -9.41 35.68 -100.81
N LEU A 48 -9.89 34.82 -101.69
CA LEU A 48 -9.09 34.18 -102.75
C LEU A 48 -8.99 35.09 -103.98
N SER A 49 -7.87 35.03 -104.70
CA SER A 49 -7.66 35.81 -105.92
C SER A 49 -8.23 35.08 -107.15
N PRO A 50 -9.04 35.74 -107.99
CA PRO A 50 -9.50 35.14 -109.25
C PRO A 50 -8.32 34.75 -110.14
N HIS A 51 -8.46 33.67 -110.91
CA HIS A 51 -7.46 33.11 -111.85
C HIS A 51 -6.26 32.39 -111.21
N ASP A 52 -5.78 32.85 -110.05
CA ASP A 52 -4.69 32.20 -109.31
C ASP A 52 -5.21 31.11 -108.36
N ASP A 53 -6.19 31.46 -107.52
CA ASP A 53 -6.70 30.59 -106.46
C ASP A 53 -7.99 29.86 -106.83
N TYR A 54 -8.70 30.32 -107.87
CA TYR A 54 -9.91 29.68 -108.40
C TYR A 54 -10.23 30.12 -109.83
N SER A 55 -10.99 29.27 -110.52
CA SER A 55 -11.55 29.55 -111.86
C SER A 55 -13.08 29.52 -111.80
N VAL A 56 -13.72 30.37 -112.61
CA VAL A 56 -15.19 30.52 -112.65
C VAL A 56 -15.68 30.12 -114.03
N VAL A 57 -16.71 29.27 -114.08
CA VAL A 57 -17.41 28.92 -115.32
C VAL A 57 -18.87 29.30 -115.17
N LEU A 58 -19.32 30.27 -115.98
CA LEU A 58 -20.72 30.70 -115.99
C LEU A 58 -21.59 29.75 -116.81
N ASN A 59 -22.83 29.55 -116.37
CA ASN A 59 -23.82 28.84 -117.16
C ASN A 59 -24.06 29.55 -118.50
N ALA A 60 -24.22 28.77 -119.57
CA ALA A 60 -24.36 29.29 -120.95
C ALA A 60 -25.54 30.25 -121.15
N ASN A 61 -26.58 30.18 -120.30
CA ASN A 61 -27.71 31.11 -120.34
C ASN A 61 -28.14 31.56 -118.94
N GLN A 62 -27.60 32.70 -118.51
CA GLN A 62 -27.93 33.35 -117.24
C GLN A 62 -29.41 33.76 -117.07
N ASN A 63 -30.24 33.71 -118.13
CA ASN A 63 -31.67 34.02 -118.04
C ASN A 63 -32.53 32.81 -117.64
N THR A 64 -32.08 31.60 -117.98
CA THR A 64 -32.84 30.34 -117.76
C THR A 64 -32.17 29.42 -116.76
N SER A 65 -30.86 29.59 -116.55
CA SER A 65 -30.06 28.90 -115.54
C SER A 65 -29.05 29.90 -114.98
N PRO A 66 -29.47 30.83 -114.11
CA PRO A 66 -28.57 31.81 -113.50
C PRO A 66 -27.46 31.12 -112.70
N GLY A 67 -26.29 31.74 -112.62
CA GLY A 67 -25.18 31.24 -111.82
C GLY A 67 -24.10 30.50 -112.60
N GLY A 68 -23.35 29.63 -111.93
CA GLY A 68 -22.19 28.96 -112.51
C GLY A 68 -21.51 28.04 -111.51
N SER A 69 -20.28 27.67 -111.81
CA SER A 69 -19.45 26.85 -110.93
C SER A 69 -18.08 27.47 -110.75
N VAL A 70 -17.52 27.33 -109.55
CA VAL A 70 -16.17 27.73 -109.19
C VAL A 70 -15.36 26.47 -108.96
N THR A 71 -14.20 26.38 -109.60
CA THR A 71 -13.26 25.26 -109.43
C THR A 71 -11.99 25.75 -108.78
N LEU A 72 -11.60 25.10 -107.68
CA LEU A 72 -10.34 25.32 -106.97
C LEU A 72 -9.23 24.44 -107.59
N PRO A 73 -7.96 24.90 -107.62
CA PRO A 73 -6.84 24.08 -108.07
C PRO A 73 -6.56 22.84 -107.20
N ALA A 74 -6.99 22.87 -105.94
CA ALA A 74 -6.91 21.76 -105.00
C ALA A 74 -8.24 21.64 -104.23
N ALA A 75 -8.62 20.40 -103.89
CA ALA A 75 -9.84 20.14 -103.13
C ALA A 75 -9.84 20.88 -101.78
N LEU A 76 -11.02 21.37 -101.37
CA LEU A 76 -11.18 22.11 -100.13
C LEU A 76 -10.95 21.19 -98.92
N ALA A 77 -9.90 21.46 -98.14
CA ALA A 77 -9.53 20.61 -96.99
C ALA A 77 -10.58 20.67 -95.86
N GLN A 78 -10.61 19.63 -95.00
CA GLN A 78 -11.66 19.39 -94.01
C GLN A 78 -11.84 20.50 -92.96
N ASP A 79 -10.81 21.30 -92.74
CA ASP A 79 -10.79 22.38 -91.75
C ASP A 79 -11.13 23.76 -92.34
N PHE A 80 -11.60 23.81 -93.60
CA PHE A 80 -11.99 25.05 -94.26
C PHE A 80 -13.46 25.05 -94.70
N LEU A 81 -14.07 26.23 -94.58
CA LEU A 81 -15.35 26.57 -95.17
C LEU A 81 -15.11 27.48 -96.39
N LEU A 82 -15.95 27.32 -97.43
CA LEU A 82 -15.90 28.17 -98.61
C LEU A 82 -17.24 28.90 -98.79
N THR A 83 -17.18 30.21 -98.96
CA THR A 83 -18.34 31.06 -99.20
C THR A 83 -18.14 31.81 -100.51
N LEU A 84 -19.15 31.78 -101.38
CA LEU A 84 -19.16 32.52 -102.63
C LEU A 84 -20.14 33.67 -102.53
N THR A 85 -19.73 34.83 -103.04
CA THR A 85 -20.57 36.01 -103.15
C THR A 85 -20.29 36.72 -104.46
N SER A 86 -21.18 37.62 -104.86
CA SER A 86 -20.91 38.54 -105.98
C SER A 86 -20.27 39.83 -105.47
N ASP A 87 -19.34 40.42 -106.22
CA ASP A 87 -18.86 41.80 -106.09
C ASP A 87 -18.92 42.50 -107.45
N VAL A 88 -19.95 43.33 -107.66
CA VAL A 88 -20.20 43.98 -108.96
C VAL A 88 -19.85 45.45 -108.77
N PRO A 89 -18.94 46.02 -109.59
CA PRO A 89 -18.48 47.40 -109.38
C PRO A 89 -19.64 48.40 -109.35
N ILE A 90 -19.63 49.34 -108.40
CA ILE A 90 -20.66 50.39 -108.24
C ILE A 90 -20.39 51.58 -109.18
N LEU A 91 -20.22 51.29 -110.49
CA LEU A 91 -19.97 52.29 -111.55
C LEU A 91 -20.96 52.10 -112.68
N GLN A 92 -21.59 53.13 -113.24
CA GLN A 92 -22.49 52.97 -114.39
C GLN A 92 -21.71 52.95 -115.73
N PRO A 93 -21.68 51.83 -116.47
CA PRO A 93 -20.98 51.77 -117.77
C PRO A 93 -21.86 52.22 -118.95
N LEU A 94 -23.18 52.35 -118.75
CA LEU A 94 -24.12 52.75 -119.79
C LEU A 94 -24.15 54.28 -119.94
N ASP A 95 -23.82 54.76 -121.14
CA ASP A 95 -24.00 56.15 -121.56
C ASP A 95 -25.08 56.23 -122.65
N LEU A 96 -26.06 57.12 -122.47
CA LEU A 96 -27.19 57.29 -123.39
C LEU A 96 -27.05 58.61 -124.15
N THR A 97 -26.87 58.51 -125.47
CA THR A 97 -26.75 59.69 -126.35
C THR A 97 -28.11 60.12 -126.90
N ASN A 98 -28.34 61.44 -126.99
CA ASN A 98 -29.54 61.98 -127.64
C ASN A 98 -29.63 61.55 -129.11
N GLN A 99 -30.83 61.18 -129.57
CA GLN A 99 -31.12 60.67 -130.92
C GLN A 99 -30.46 59.31 -131.25
N GLY A 100 -29.95 58.58 -130.26
CA GLY A 100 -29.50 57.19 -130.42
C GLY A 100 -30.67 56.21 -130.62
N GLY A 101 -30.35 55.03 -131.17
CA GLY A 101 -31.33 53.94 -131.32
C GLY A 101 -31.79 53.39 -129.95
N PHE A 102 -33.03 52.90 -129.88
CA PHE A 102 -33.53 52.22 -128.69
C PHE A 102 -32.97 50.81 -128.63
N HIS A 103 -32.09 50.55 -127.65
CA HIS A 103 -31.47 49.24 -127.40
C HIS A 103 -32.00 48.65 -126.07
N PRO A 104 -33.18 47.99 -126.08
CA PRO A 104 -33.81 47.49 -124.85
C PRO A 104 -32.91 46.53 -124.04
N GLU A 105 -32.07 45.73 -124.72
CA GLU A 105 -31.16 44.80 -124.04
C GLU A 105 -30.11 45.50 -123.18
N VAL A 106 -29.59 46.64 -123.66
CA VAL A 106 -28.57 47.42 -122.95
C VAL A 106 -29.19 48.09 -121.71
N ILE A 107 -30.42 48.61 -121.84
CA ILE A 107 -31.16 49.23 -120.74
C ILE A 107 -31.53 48.17 -119.68
N ASN A 108 -32.07 47.02 -120.09
CA ASN A 108 -32.39 45.93 -119.17
C ASN A 108 -31.14 45.44 -118.42
N ARG A 109 -30.00 45.28 -119.10
CA ARG A 109 -28.73 44.91 -118.45
C ARG A 109 -28.26 45.95 -117.43
N ALA A 110 -28.46 47.25 -117.70
CA ALA A 110 -28.12 48.30 -116.74
C ALA A 110 -29.04 48.28 -115.51
N LEU A 111 -30.35 48.08 -115.70
CA LEU A 111 -31.32 47.97 -114.59
C LEU A 111 -31.09 46.71 -113.75
N ASP A 112 -30.86 45.56 -114.39
CA ASP A 112 -30.51 44.32 -113.70
C ASP A 112 -29.27 44.48 -112.83
N ARG A 113 -28.25 45.21 -113.33
CA ARG A 113 -27.03 45.48 -112.58
C ARG A 113 -27.28 46.35 -111.35
N LEU A 114 -28.17 47.33 -111.42
CA LEU A 114 -28.59 48.13 -110.26
C LEU A 114 -29.37 47.29 -109.24
N THR A 115 -30.23 46.38 -109.69
CA THR A 115 -30.93 45.42 -108.81
C THR A 115 -29.93 44.53 -108.08
N VAL A 116 -28.95 44.01 -108.80
CA VAL A 116 -27.84 43.19 -108.30
C VAL A 116 -27.01 43.92 -107.23
N GLN A 117 -26.64 45.18 -107.48
CA GLN A 117 -25.93 46.03 -106.52
C GLN A 117 -26.76 46.29 -105.26
N SER A 118 -28.06 46.51 -105.41
CA SER A 118 -28.98 46.70 -104.27
C SER A 118 -29.08 45.44 -103.40
N GLN A 119 -29.11 44.26 -104.01
CA GLN A 119 -29.10 42.98 -103.29
C GLN A 119 -27.76 42.74 -102.57
N GLN A 120 -26.63 43.16 -103.14
CA GLN A 120 -25.31 43.08 -102.50
C GLN A 120 -25.22 43.98 -101.26
N LEU A 121 -25.69 45.22 -101.36
CA LEU A 121 -25.76 46.12 -100.21
C LEU A 121 -26.69 45.58 -99.11
N ALA A 122 -27.81 44.96 -99.50
CA ALA A 122 -28.71 44.32 -98.54
C ALA A 122 -28.06 43.14 -97.80
N GLU A 123 -27.27 42.31 -98.49
CA GLU A 123 -26.49 41.22 -97.86
C GLU A 123 -25.45 41.79 -96.89
N GLN A 124 -24.66 42.77 -97.31
CA GLN A 124 -23.62 43.38 -96.48
C GLN A 124 -24.23 44.06 -95.23
N LEU A 125 -25.35 44.77 -95.38
CA LEU A 125 -26.08 45.40 -94.27
C LEU A 125 -26.73 44.37 -93.33
N SER A 126 -27.08 43.19 -93.83
CA SER A 126 -27.68 42.14 -93.00
C SER A 126 -26.71 41.55 -91.97
N ARG A 127 -25.41 41.61 -92.26
CA ARG A 127 -24.33 41.09 -91.40
C ARG A 127 -23.53 42.18 -90.67
N SER A 128 -23.91 43.45 -90.80
CA SER A 128 -23.29 44.55 -90.06
C SER A 128 -23.99 44.81 -88.73
N ILE A 129 -23.27 45.40 -87.77
CA ILE A 129 -23.87 45.92 -86.54
C ILE A 129 -24.73 47.15 -86.89
N LYS A 130 -26.00 47.17 -86.44
CA LYS A 130 -26.91 48.30 -86.65
C LYS A 130 -26.89 49.21 -85.43
N LEU A 131 -26.42 50.43 -85.63
CA LEU A 131 -26.41 51.46 -84.61
C LEU A 131 -27.65 52.36 -84.72
N GLY A 132 -27.94 53.09 -83.65
CA GLY A 132 -28.99 54.09 -83.67
C GLY A 132 -28.67 55.21 -84.67
N ILE A 133 -29.66 55.75 -85.36
CA ILE A 133 -29.46 56.84 -86.34
C ILE A 133 -28.83 58.10 -85.72
N SER A 134 -29.04 58.33 -84.43
CA SER A 134 -28.50 59.47 -83.69
C SER A 134 -27.19 59.16 -82.98
N ASP A 135 -26.67 57.94 -83.13
CA ASP A 135 -25.44 57.49 -82.51
C ASP A 135 -24.24 58.01 -83.31
N PRO A 136 -23.39 58.87 -82.73
CA PRO A 136 -22.23 59.41 -83.43
C PRO A 136 -21.05 58.44 -83.47
N THR A 137 -21.10 57.33 -82.73
CA THR A 137 -19.95 56.43 -82.58
C THR A 137 -19.78 55.52 -83.79
N PRO A 138 -18.58 55.48 -84.40
CA PRO A 138 -18.26 54.55 -85.48
C PRO A 138 -18.41 53.08 -85.08
N ALA A 139 -18.79 52.22 -86.03
CA ALA A 139 -19.04 50.79 -85.76
C ALA A 139 -17.80 49.98 -85.35
N ASP A 140 -16.61 50.43 -85.74
CA ASP A 140 -15.33 49.85 -85.34
C ASP A 140 -14.99 50.13 -83.87
N GLU A 141 -15.29 51.33 -83.36
CA GLU A 141 -15.15 51.64 -81.94
C GLU A 141 -16.08 50.77 -81.07
N TYR A 142 -17.30 50.51 -81.54
CA TYR A 142 -18.23 49.58 -80.86
C TYR A 142 -17.71 48.14 -80.83
N ARG A 143 -17.10 47.68 -81.92
CA ARG A 143 -16.47 46.34 -81.96
C ARG A 143 -15.36 46.25 -80.92
N ASP A 144 -14.48 47.24 -80.87
CA ASP A 144 -13.34 47.24 -79.95
C ASP A 144 -13.80 47.31 -78.49
N SER A 145 -14.81 48.12 -78.18
CA SER A 145 -15.42 48.18 -76.85
C SER A 145 -16.04 46.85 -76.42
N LEU A 146 -16.71 46.12 -77.32
CA LEU A 146 -17.26 44.80 -77.01
C LEU A 146 -16.15 43.77 -76.76
N LEU A 147 -15.05 43.85 -77.50
CA LEU A 147 -13.91 42.94 -77.34
C LEU A 147 -13.17 43.21 -76.03
N GLU A 148 -13.00 44.48 -75.66
CA GLU A 148 -12.45 44.90 -74.38
C GLU A 148 -13.34 44.47 -73.21
N ALA A 149 -14.66 44.70 -73.29
CA ALA A 149 -15.60 44.25 -72.26
C ALA A 149 -15.58 42.72 -72.07
N ALA A 150 -15.38 41.95 -73.14
CA ALA A 150 -15.21 40.50 -73.05
C ALA A 150 -13.90 40.13 -72.33
N ALA A 151 -12.81 40.83 -72.62
CA ALA A 151 -11.52 40.64 -71.95
C ALA A 151 -11.61 40.97 -70.45
N ASP A 152 -12.25 42.09 -70.11
CA ASP A 152 -12.48 42.50 -68.72
C ASP A 152 -13.33 41.49 -67.95
N ALA A 153 -14.37 40.94 -68.58
CA ALA A 153 -15.20 39.89 -67.97
C ALA A 153 -14.39 38.61 -67.66
N VAL A 154 -13.50 38.21 -68.59
CA VAL A 154 -12.59 37.06 -68.38
C VAL A 154 -11.59 37.34 -67.26
N ALA A 155 -11.02 38.55 -67.22
CA ALA A 155 -10.11 38.96 -66.16
C ALA A 155 -10.79 38.98 -64.79
N ALA A 156 -12.01 39.53 -64.71
CA ALA A 156 -12.82 39.55 -63.49
C ALA A 156 -13.16 38.14 -63.00
N ALA A 157 -13.51 37.22 -63.90
CA ALA A 157 -13.77 35.82 -63.56
C ALA A 157 -12.51 35.13 -62.98
N SER A 158 -11.33 35.39 -63.58
CA SER A 158 -10.06 34.85 -63.11
C SER A 158 -9.65 35.40 -61.73
N ALA A 159 -9.89 36.70 -61.51
CA ALA A 159 -9.67 37.34 -60.22
C ALA A 159 -10.60 36.78 -59.13
N ALA A 160 -11.87 36.51 -59.47
CA ALA A 160 -12.82 35.89 -58.55
C ALA A 160 -12.38 34.48 -58.13
N GLN A 161 -11.93 33.63 -59.08
CA GLN A 161 -11.38 32.30 -58.78
C GLN A 161 -10.15 32.37 -57.87
N THR A 162 -9.26 33.34 -58.12
CA THR A 162 -8.09 33.56 -57.27
C THR A 162 -8.51 33.97 -55.85
N SER A 163 -9.50 34.85 -55.73
CA SER A 163 -10.03 35.27 -54.43
C SER A 163 -10.68 34.12 -53.66
N GLU A 164 -11.37 33.20 -54.34
CA GLU A 164 -11.93 31.98 -53.76
C GLU A 164 -10.83 31.06 -53.22
N SER A 165 -9.77 30.82 -54.01
CA SER A 165 -8.61 30.03 -53.58
C SER A 165 -7.94 30.64 -52.35
N ASN A 166 -7.71 31.95 -52.34
CA ASN A 166 -7.10 32.64 -51.19
C ASN A 166 -7.97 32.55 -49.92
N ALA A 167 -9.29 32.56 -50.07
CA ALA A 167 -10.20 32.39 -48.94
C ALA A 167 -10.13 30.97 -48.37
N HIS A 168 -10.07 29.95 -49.23
CA HIS A 168 -9.86 28.56 -48.83
C HIS A 168 -8.51 28.36 -48.12
N ASP A 169 -7.42 28.88 -48.68
CA ASP A 169 -6.08 28.78 -48.05
C ASP A 169 -6.04 29.47 -46.68
N SER A 170 -6.78 30.58 -46.53
CA SER A 170 -6.91 31.28 -45.24
C SER A 170 -7.69 30.48 -44.20
N GLU A 171 -8.74 29.76 -44.62
CA GLU A 171 -9.51 28.85 -43.76
C GLU A 171 -8.64 27.69 -43.27
N GLU A 172 -7.88 27.06 -44.17
CA GLU A 172 -6.96 25.97 -43.84
C GLU A 172 -5.86 26.43 -42.88
N ALA A 173 -5.26 27.60 -43.13
CA ALA A 173 -4.26 28.19 -42.23
C ALA A 173 -4.83 28.47 -40.83
N ALA A 174 -6.07 28.94 -40.73
CA ALA A 174 -6.75 29.15 -39.45
C ALA A 174 -6.99 27.82 -38.71
N ALA A 175 -7.40 26.76 -39.43
CA ALA A 175 -7.60 25.43 -38.86
C ALA A 175 -6.29 24.82 -38.34
N LEU A 176 -5.19 24.93 -39.09
CA LEU A 176 -3.86 24.49 -38.66
C LEU A 176 -3.38 25.25 -37.41
N SER A 177 -3.62 26.56 -37.36
CA SER A 177 -3.28 27.40 -36.20
C SER A 177 -4.06 26.97 -34.95
N ALA A 178 -5.35 26.68 -35.09
CA ALA A 178 -6.17 26.14 -34.01
C ALA A 178 -5.66 24.76 -33.53
N GLY A 179 -5.26 23.88 -34.45
CA GLY A 179 -4.64 22.60 -34.11
C GLY A 179 -3.32 22.76 -33.34
N ALA A 180 -2.46 23.68 -33.77
CA ALA A 180 -1.22 24.00 -33.07
C ALA A 180 -1.46 24.53 -31.64
N ALA A 181 -2.51 25.33 -31.44
CA ALA A 181 -2.91 25.83 -30.12
C ALA A 181 -3.33 24.67 -29.19
N LEU A 182 -4.13 23.72 -29.66
CA LEU A 182 -4.53 22.53 -28.88
C LEU A 182 -3.32 21.68 -28.48
N VAL A 183 -2.36 21.50 -29.41
CA VAL A 183 -1.11 20.77 -29.09
C VAL A 183 -0.29 21.52 -28.04
N SER A 184 -0.25 22.85 -28.10
CA SER A 184 0.43 23.68 -27.09
C SER A 184 -0.24 23.59 -25.72
N GLU A 185 -1.57 23.54 -25.67
CA GLU A 185 -2.35 23.33 -24.46
C GLU A 185 -2.03 21.97 -23.82
N GLY A 186 -2.03 20.88 -24.62
CA GLY A 186 -1.66 19.55 -24.15
C GLY A 186 -0.26 19.49 -23.54
N LYS A 187 0.73 20.12 -24.19
CA LYS A 187 2.11 20.19 -23.65
C LYS A 187 2.21 20.98 -22.34
N ALA A 188 1.35 21.99 -22.15
CA ALA A 188 1.30 22.75 -20.91
C ALA A 188 0.73 21.89 -19.78
N HIS A 189 -0.34 21.13 -20.06
CA HIS A 189 -0.89 20.15 -19.12
C HIS A 189 0.12 19.05 -18.75
N ASP A 190 0.81 18.46 -19.73
CA ASP A 190 1.86 17.46 -19.48
C ASP A 190 2.98 18.03 -18.57
N SER A 191 3.32 19.31 -18.75
CA SER A 191 4.32 19.99 -17.90
C SER A 191 3.80 20.22 -16.47
N GLU A 192 2.52 20.53 -16.29
CA GLU A 192 1.88 20.68 -14.98
C GLU A 192 1.86 19.34 -14.23
N GLU A 193 1.51 18.24 -14.90
CA GLU A 193 1.52 16.90 -14.33
C GLU A 193 2.93 16.46 -13.94
N ALA A 194 3.93 16.75 -14.78
CA ALA A 194 5.33 16.49 -14.47
C ALA A 194 5.83 17.30 -13.24
N ALA A 195 5.38 18.55 -13.10
CA ALA A 195 5.70 19.38 -11.93
C ALA A 195 5.07 18.80 -10.65
N ALA A 196 3.80 18.40 -10.70
CA ALA A 196 3.11 17.77 -9.57
C ALA A 196 3.77 16.45 -9.14
N LEU A 197 4.19 15.62 -10.11
CA LEU A 197 4.95 14.41 -9.81
C LEU A 197 6.30 14.71 -9.15
N SER A 198 6.98 15.78 -9.59
CA SER A 198 8.23 16.23 -8.98
C SER A 198 8.03 16.70 -7.54
N GLU A 199 6.91 17.36 -7.22
CA GLU A 199 6.56 17.73 -5.84
C GLU A 199 6.33 16.50 -4.97
N SER A 200 5.59 15.50 -5.46
CA SER A 200 5.38 14.23 -4.74
C SER A 200 6.71 13.51 -4.46
N ASN A 201 7.58 13.42 -5.47
CA ASN A 201 8.89 12.79 -5.31
C ASN A 201 9.78 13.53 -4.30
N ALA A 202 9.66 14.86 -4.21
CA ALA A 202 10.37 15.65 -3.21
C ALA A 202 9.84 15.36 -1.80
N HIS A 203 8.51 15.27 -1.63
CA HIS A 203 7.89 14.89 -0.36
C HIS A 203 8.30 13.48 0.09
N ASP A 204 8.26 12.50 -0.81
CA ASP A 204 8.69 11.12 -0.51
C ASP A 204 10.17 11.07 -0.10
N SER A 205 11.01 11.90 -0.73
CA SER A 205 12.43 12.02 -0.37
C SER A 205 12.63 12.65 1.02
N GLU A 206 11.80 13.63 1.39
CA GLU A 206 11.81 14.25 2.72
C GLU A 206 11.39 13.23 3.81
N GLU A 207 10.34 12.45 3.54
CA GLU A 207 9.89 11.39 4.45
C GLU A 207 10.95 10.30 4.63
N ALA A 208 11.58 9.87 3.53
CA ALA A 208 12.68 8.90 3.59
C ALA A 208 13.88 9.43 4.41
N ALA A 209 14.21 10.70 4.27
CA ALA A 209 15.26 11.33 5.08
C ALA A 209 14.89 11.38 6.57
N ALA A 210 13.63 11.70 6.91
CA ALA A 210 13.14 11.70 8.29
C ALA A 210 13.19 10.29 8.92
N LEU A 211 12.77 9.25 8.18
CA LEU A 211 12.87 7.86 8.61
C LEU A 211 14.33 7.44 8.86
N SER A 212 15.24 7.84 7.96
CA SER A 212 16.67 7.58 8.13
C SER A 212 17.25 8.27 9.36
N ALA A 213 16.84 9.51 9.65
CA ALA A 213 17.24 10.22 10.86
C ALA A 213 16.71 9.51 12.13
N GLY A 214 15.45 9.05 12.11
CA GLY A 214 14.88 8.25 13.19
C GLY A 214 15.64 6.95 13.44
N ALA A 215 16.02 6.24 12.37
CA ALA A 215 16.84 5.02 12.48
C ALA A 215 18.24 5.30 13.07
N ALA A 216 18.85 6.44 12.74
CA ALA A 216 20.12 6.86 13.32
C ALA A 216 20.02 7.12 14.83
N LEU A 217 18.97 7.81 15.29
CA LEU A 217 18.70 8.03 16.71
C LEU A 217 18.51 6.72 17.48
N VAL A 218 17.77 5.76 16.90
CA VAL A 218 17.62 4.43 17.49
C VAL A 218 18.97 3.71 17.57
N SER A 219 19.83 3.85 16.55
CA SER A 219 21.17 3.27 16.57
C SER A 219 22.06 3.91 17.65
N GLU A 220 21.97 5.22 17.85
CA GLU A 220 22.66 5.95 18.91
C GLU A 220 22.21 5.48 20.30
N GLY A 221 20.91 5.34 20.51
CA GLY A 221 20.36 4.79 21.75
C GLY A 221 20.88 3.38 22.07
N LYS A 222 20.92 2.49 21.06
CA LYS A 222 21.50 1.15 21.22
C LYS A 222 22.99 1.17 21.54
N ALA A 223 23.74 2.10 20.97
CA ALA A 223 25.16 2.25 21.27
C ALA A 223 25.36 2.69 22.73
N HIS A 224 24.58 3.67 23.20
CA HIS A 224 24.58 4.10 24.59
C HIS A 224 24.20 2.96 25.56
N ASP A 225 23.15 2.19 25.27
CA ASP A 225 22.77 1.02 26.08
C ASP A 225 23.92 0.00 26.16
N SER A 226 24.67 -0.19 25.06
CA SER A 226 25.85 -1.04 25.03
C SER A 226 26.99 -0.50 25.90
N GLU A 227 27.22 0.82 25.93
CA GLU A 227 28.19 1.46 26.81
C GLU A 227 27.82 1.28 28.29
N VAL A 228 26.55 1.47 28.65
CA VAL A 228 26.06 1.25 30.02
C VAL A 228 26.23 -0.22 30.44
N ALA A 229 25.95 -1.16 29.53
CA ALA A 229 26.15 -2.58 29.79
C ALA A 229 27.64 -2.93 29.99
N ALA A 230 28.55 -2.29 29.24
CA ALA A 230 29.98 -2.44 29.41
C ALA A 230 30.45 -1.88 30.77
N ALA A 231 30.03 -0.67 31.14
CA ALA A 231 30.35 -0.08 32.45
C ALA A 231 29.81 -0.92 33.62
N THR A 232 28.60 -1.47 33.47
CA THR A 232 28.04 -2.41 34.46
C THR A 232 28.90 -3.67 34.58
N SER A 233 29.39 -4.19 33.46
CA SER A 233 30.28 -5.36 33.45
C SER A 233 31.63 -5.08 34.12
N GLU A 234 32.17 -3.87 33.95
CA GLU A 234 33.39 -3.42 34.62
C GLU A 234 33.19 -3.32 36.14
N SER A 235 32.07 -2.76 36.60
CA SER A 235 31.72 -2.74 38.04
C SER A 235 31.61 -4.15 38.62
N ASN A 236 30.94 -5.07 37.91
CA ASN A 236 30.81 -6.46 38.35
C ASN A 236 32.18 -7.17 38.43
N ALA A 237 33.12 -6.83 37.54
CA ALA A 237 34.49 -7.34 37.59
C ALA A 237 35.24 -6.81 38.82
N HIS A 238 35.13 -5.51 39.11
CA HIS A 238 35.71 -4.91 40.31
C HIS A 238 35.15 -5.54 41.60
N ASP A 239 33.83 -5.72 41.70
CA ASP A 239 33.19 -6.39 42.84
C ASP A 239 33.71 -7.84 43.01
N SER A 240 34.00 -8.52 41.90
CA SER A 240 34.57 -9.87 41.91
C SER A 240 36.03 -9.87 42.37
N GLU A 241 36.83 -8.87 42.02
CA GLU A 241 38.20 -8.69 42.52
C GLU A 241 38.21 -8.40 44.03
N GLU A 242 37.30 -7.56 44.52
CA GLU A 242 37.16 -7.26 45.95
C GLU A 242 36.75 -8.51 46.74
N ALA A 243 35.81 -9.30 46.21
CA ALA A 243 35.42 -10.57 46.80
C ALA A 243 36.59 -11.58 46.85
N ALA A 244 37.45 -11.61 45.82
CA ALA A 244 38.65 -12.44 45.80
C ALA A 244 39.68 -11.99 46.85
N ALA A 245 39.93 -10.69 46.97
CA ALA A 245 40.83 -10.13 47.99
C ALA A 245 40.34 -10.41 49.42
N LEU A 246 39.03 -10.31 49.66
CA LEU A 246 38.41 -10.69 50.93
C LEU A 246 38.62 -12.19 51.23
N SER A 247 38.49 -13.04 50.21
CA SER A 247 38.75 -14.48 50.34
C SER A 247 40.21 -14.77 50.72
N GLU A 248 41.17 -14.05 50.13
CA GLU A 248 42.61 -14.18 50.45
C GLU A 248 42.93 -13.71 51.88
N SER A 249 42.31 -12.62 52.34
CA SER A 249 42.40 -12.15 53.72
C SER A 249 41.81 -13.17 54.73
N ASN A 250 40.65 -13.75 54.39
CA ASN A 250 40.03 -14.80 55.20
C ASN A 250 40.91 -16.06 55.27
N ALA A 251 41.59 -16.43 54.17
CA ALA A 251 42.54 -17.53 54.15
C ALA A 251 43.77 -17.24 55.05
N SER A 252 44.32 -16.02 54.95
CA SER A 252 45.44 -15.58 55.80
C SER A 252 45.06 -15.58 57.29
N THR A 253 43.85 -15.11 57.63
CA THR A 253 43.31 -15.15 58.99
C THR A 253 43.15 -16.59 59.47
N SER A 254 42.68 -17.50 58.60
CA SER A 254 42.56 -18.92 58.93
C SER A 254 43.93 -19.58 59.17
N GLU A 255 44.95 -19.20 58.41
CA GLU A 255 46.34 -19.64 58.64
C GLU A 255 46.88 -19.12 59.98
N ALA A 256 46.63 -17.85 60.33
CA ALA A 256 47.01 -17.28 61.62
C ALA A 256 46.31 -18.00 62.78
N ASN A 257 44.99 -18.23 62.67
CA ASN A 257 44.23 -19.00 63.66
C ASN A 257 44.78 -20.43 63.82
N ALA A 258 45.23 -21.06 62.73
CA ALA A 258 45.88 -22.37 62.79
C ALA A 258 47.23 -22.31 63.53
N LYS A 259 48.04 -21.27 63.29
CA LYS A 259 49.32 -21.04 64.01
C LYS A 259 49.10 -20.75 65.49
N ASP A 260 48.11 -19.94 65.85
CA ASP A 260 47.76 -19.67 67.25
C ASP A 260 47.26 -20.95 67.94
N SER A 261 46.47 -21.77 67.24
CA SER A 261 46.06 -23.09 67.74
C SER A 261 47.27 -24.02 67.96
N GLU A 262 48.26 -23.99 67.06
CA GLU A 262 49.53 -24.73 67.22
C GLU A 262 50.35 -24.21 68.40
N LEU A 263 50.43 -22.89 68.59
CA LEU A 263 51.12 -22.26 69.72
C LEU A 263 50.45 -22.59 71.05
N LEU A 264 49.11 -22.50 71.12
CA LEU A 264 48.32 -22.93 72.28
C LEU A 264 48.55 -24.41 72.58
N ALA A 265 48.57 -25.28 71.56
CA ALA A 265 48.90 -26.69 71.72
C ALA A 265 50.33 -26.92 72.27
N LYS A 266 51.31 -26.14 71.81
CA LYS A 266 52.68 -26.15 72.36
C LYS A 266 52.74 -25.61 73.79
N GLY A 267 51.99 -24.55 74.11
CA GLY A 267 51.87 -24.00 75.46
C GLY A 267 51.20 -24.98 76.43
N TYR A 268 50.17 -25.72 76.00
CA TYR A 268 49.63 -26.84 76.77
C TYR A 268 50.63 -27.99 76.93
N ALA A 269 51.52 -28.22 75.95
CA ALA A 269 52.60 -29.20 76.05
C ALA A 269 53.75 -28.74 76.98
N GLU A 270 54.07 -27.45 77.04
CA GLU A 270 55.07 -26.88 77.96
C GLU A 270 54.50 -26.75 79.39
N ALA A 271 53.22 -26.41 79.54
CA ALA A 271 52.51 -26.50 80.82
C ALA A 271 52.40 -27.94 81.33
N ALA A 272 52.44 -28.94 80.43
CA ALA A 272 52.59 -30.35 80.77
C ALA A 272 54.05 -30.79 81.04
N ALA A 273 55.05 -29.93 80.77
CA ALA A 273 56.47 -30.20 81.04
C ALA A 273 56.95 -29.64 82.38
N ASP A 274 56.25 -28.65 82.96
CA ASP A 274 56.49 -28.11 84.32
C ASP A 274 55.44 -28.58 85.35
N HIS A 275 54.49 -29.41 84.91
CA HIS A 275 53.53 -30.09 85.77
C HIS A 275 53.81 -31.59 85.73
N ASP A 276 54.27 -32.12 86.87
CA ASP A 276 54.36 -33.57 87.11
C ASP A 276 53.00 -34.20 86.77
N PRO A 277 52.90 -35.11 85.78
CA PRO A 277 51.62 -35.70 85.45
C PRO A 277 51.23 -36.60 86.61
N TYR A 278 50.22 -36.19 87.37
CA TYR A 278 49.48 -37.09 88.25
C TYR A 278 48.78 -38.14 87.39
N THR A 279 49.54 -39.16 87.01
CA THR A 279 49.03 -40.42 86.48
C THR A 279 48.60 -41.28 87.66
N ALA A 280 47.55 -42.09 87.45
CA ALA A 280 46.95 -42.98 88.46
C ALA A 280 47.88 -44.08 89.01
N ALA A 281 49.19 -44.01 88.73
CA ALA A 281 50.21 -44.89 89.27
C ALA A 281 50.79 -44.41 90.63
N ASN A 282 50.52 -43.17 91.06
CA ASN A 282 51.13 -42.57 92.26
C ASN A 282 50.14 -42.09 93.34
N VAL A 283 48.92 -42.65 93.39
CA VAL A 283 47.96 -42.38 94.48
C VAL A 283 47.84 -43.62 95.36
N GLU A 284 48.16 -43.47 96.65
CA GLU A 284 48.07 -44.53 97.65
C GLU A 284 46.60 -44.97 97.83
N TYR A 285 46.30 -46.22 97.51
CA TYR A 285 44.95 -46.81 97.58
C TYR A 285 44.87 -47.78 98.75
N ASP A 286 44.01 -47.47 99.73
CA ASP A 286 43.76 -48.29 100.93
C ASP A 286 42.31 -48.82 100.90
N SER A 287 42.17 -50.14 100.72
CA SER A 287 40.90 -50.86 100.64
C SER A 287 40.48 -51.54 101.95
N THR A 288 41.18 -51.29 103.06
CA THR A 288 40.98 -52.04 104.31
C THR A 288 39.60 -51.89 104.97
N VAL A 289 38.82 -50.86 104.59
CA VAL A 289 37.47 -50.58 105.15
C VAL A 289 36.35 -50.55 104.10
N SER A 290 36.66 -50.56 102.80
CA SER A 290 35.66 -50.37 101.73
C SER A 290 34.95 -51.66 101.30
N GLY A 291 35.53 -52.83 101.58
CA GLY A 291 35.01 -54.13 101.13
C GLY A 291 35.11 -54.36 99.61
N LEU A 292 35.85 -53.51 98.89
CA LEU A 292 36.12 -53.63 97.45
C LEU A 292 37.30 -54.58 97.19
N ALA A 293 37.27 -55.33 96.09
CA ALA A 293 38.35 -56.26 95.71
C ALA A 293 39.40 -55.63 94.77
N ALA A 294 39.20 -54.39 94.34
CA ALA A 294 40.13 -53.65 93.48
C ALA A 294 41.54 -53.47 94.08
N GLU A 295 42.56 -53.48 93.22
CA GLU A 295 43.98 -53.29 93.59
C GLU A 295 44.50 -51.88 93.26
N ASN A 296 43.72 -51.06 92.55
CA ASN A 296 44.08 -49.67 92.23
C ASN A 296 42.83 -48.79 92.04
N VAL A 297 43.06 -47.48 91.98
CA VAL A 297 42.00 -46.47 91.88
C VAL A 297 41.12 -46.65 90.63
N GLN A 298 41.70 -47.01 89.49
CA GLN A 298 40.94 -47.20 88.24
C GLN A 298 39.99 -48.41 88.35
N ALA A 299 40.48 -49.53 88.89
CA ALA A 299 39.67 -50.72 89.15
C ALA A 299 38.58 -50.46 90.19
N ALA A 300 38.84 -49.64 91.21
CA ALA A 300 37.83 -49.26 92.21
C ALA A 300 36.69 -48.41 91.63
N VAL A 301 37.00 -47.53 90.67
CA VAL A 301 35.99 -46.71 89.96
C VAL A 301 35.09 -47.58 89.08
N ASP A 302 35.65 -48.57 88.41
CA ASP A 302 34.89 -49.50 87.56
C ASP A 302 34.02 -50.47 88.39
N GLU A 303 34.52 -50.92 89.55
CA GLU A 303 33.79 -51.75 90.52
C GLU A 303 32.63 -50.95 91.17
N LEU A 304 32.85 -49.68 91.51
CA LEU A 304 31.81 -48.79 92.06
C LEU A 304 30.73 -48.42 91.02
N SER A 305 31.11 -48.19 89.77
CA SER A 305 30.17 -47.94 88.66
C SER A 305 29.26 -49.15 88.41
N THR A 306 29.82 -50.36 88.50
CA THR A 306 29.09 -51.62 88.36
C THR A 306 28.15 -51.86 89.55
N ALA A 307 28.64 -51.68 90.78
CA ALA A 307 27.84 -51.84 92.00
C ALA A 307 26.67 -50.84 92.08
N ASN A 308 26.88 -49.58 91.68
CA ASN A 308 25.86 -48.54 91.75
C ASN A 308 24.73 -48.77 90.72
N ASN A 309 25.07 -49.22 89.51
CA ASN A 309 24.08 -49.57 88.49
C ASN A 309 23.25 -50.83 88.84
N ILE A 310 23.84 -51.80 89.53
CA ILE A 310 23.13 -53.01 89.99
C ILE A 310 22.25 -52.70 91.22
N GLY A 311 22.77 -51.93 92.18
CA GLY A 311 22.05 -51.56 93.40
C GLY A 311 20.79 -50.74 93.12
N ILE A 312 20.88 -49.75 92.22
CA ILE A 312 19.73 -48.91 91.85
C ILE A 312 18.67 -49.71 91.08
N LYS A 313 19.05 -50.58 90.13
CA LYS A 313 18.10 -51.43 89.38
C LYS A 313 17.39 -52.44 90.28
N THR A 314 18.10 -53.00 91.26
CA THR A 314 17.52 -53.96 92.23
C THR A 314 16.53 -53.29 93.18
N ALA A 315 16.86 -52.08 93.69
CA ALA A 315 16.00 -51.36 94.62
C ALA A 315 14.66 -50.90 94.00
N VAL A 316 14.60 -50.73 92.69
CA VAL A 316 13.39 -50.28 91.95
C VAL A 316 12.79 -51.37 91.04
N ASN A 317 13.28 -52.61 91.16
CA ASN A 317 12.84 -53.78 90.39
C ASN A 317 12.77 -53.55 88.86
N ALA A 318 13.72 -52.77 88.32
CA ALA A 318 13.79 -52.43 86.90
C ALA A 318 14.71 -53.40 86.15
N SER A 319 14.35 -53.75 84.90
CA SER A 319 15.16 -54.57 84.00
C SER A 319 15.30 -53.92 82.63
N GLY A 320 16.37 -54.23 81.90
CA GLY A 320 16.68 -53.67 80.57
C GLY A 320 17.64 -52.48 80.56
N ASP A 321 17.88 -51.96 79.36
CA ASP A 321 18.86 -50.89 79.06
C ASP A 321 18.24 -49.49 78.98
N ALA A 322 16.93 -49.37 79.24
CA ALA A 322 16.26 -48.08 79.26
C ALA A 322 16.72 -47.23 80.47
N PRO A 323 16.78 -45.89 80.34
CA PRO A 323 16.99 -44.99 81.47
C PRO A 323 15.93 -45.20 82.56
N ILE A 324 16.35 -45.18 83.82
CA ILE A 324 15.48 -45.40 84.98
C ILE A 324 14.79 -44.08 85.36
N TYR A 325 13.47 -44.03 85.26
CA TYR A 325 12.63 -42.95 85.81
C TYR A 325 11.82 -43.50 87.00
N ALA A 326 11.93 -42.90 88.19
CA ALA A 326 11.25 -43.38 89.40
C ALA A 326 10.00 -42.54 89.73
N CYS A 327 8.94 -43.21 90.18
CA CYS A 327 7.72 -42.55 90.67
C CYS A 327 8.02 -41.73 91.94
N ARG A 328 7.60 -40.45 91.95
CA ARG A 328 7.88 -39.49 93.04
C ARG A 328 6.78 -39.41 94.08
N ALA A 329 5.54 -39.68 93.70
CA ALA A 329 4.43 -39.90 94.63
C ALA A 329 3.39 -40.79 93.99
N TRP A 330 2.76 -41.66 94.77
CA TRP A 330 1.62 -42.45 94.32
C TRP A 330 0.67 -42.72 95.48
N VAL A 331 -0.59 -42.95 95.15
CA VAL A 331 -1.59 -43.36 96.15
C VAL A 331 -2.62 -44.28 95.51
N ASN A 332 -3.00 -45.31 96.25
CA ASN A 332 -4.22 -46.07 96.05
C ASN A 332 -5.15 -45.79 97.23
N PHE A 333 -6.35 -45.29 96.95
CA PHE A 333 -7.32 -44.96 97.98
C PHE A 333 -8.73 -45.39 97.59
N ASN A 334 -9.59 -45.59 98.59
CA ASN A 334 -11.02 -45.78 98.39
C ASN A 334 -11.71 -44.43 98.42
N GLY A 335 -12.31 -44.01 97.31
CA GLY A 335 -13.08 -42.78 97.20
C GLY A 335 -14.56 -42.95 97.60
N THR A 336 -15.06 -44.18 97.75
CA THR A 336 -16.45 -44.44 98.14
C THR A 336 -16.62 -44.48 99.66
N GLY A 337 -17.71 -43.88 100.16
CA GLY A 337 -18.00 -43.84 101.59
C GLY A 337 -17.08 -42.87 102.33
N VAL A 338 -16.30 -43.37 103.31
CA VAL A 338 -15.28 -42.55 103.98
C VAL A 338 -13.96 -42.74 103.25
N VAL A 339 -13.41 -41.65 102.72
CA VAL A 339 -12.16 -41.69 101.96
C VAL A 339 -11.01 -42.21 102.82
N ALA A 340 -10.33 -43.26 102.35
CA ALA A 340 -9.23 -43.91 103.07
C ALA A 340 -8.11 -44.33 102.12
N ILE A 341 -6.87 -43.95 102.45
CA ILE A 341 -5.67 -44.41 101.76
C ILE A 341 -5.44 -45.88 102.09
N ARG A 342 -5.32 -46.73 101.07
CA ARG A 342 -4.95 -48.15 101.22
C ARG A 342 -3.45 -48.33 101.23
N ALA A 343 -2.78 -47.64 100.32
CA ALA A 343 -1.34 -47.57 100.25
C ALA A 343 -0.92 -46.27 99.56
N SER A 344 0.23 -45.73 99.95
CA SER A 344 0.81 -44.58 99.28
C SER A 344 2.33 -44.55 99.40
N GLY A 345 2.94 -43.85 98.44
CA GLY A 345 4.30 -43.33 98.52
C GLY A 345 4.25 -41.82 98.44
N ASN A 346 4.79 -41.12 99.44
CA ASN A 346 4.86 -39.66 99.49
C ASN A 346 3.50 -38.92 99.41
N VAL A 347 2.43 -39.51 99.95
CA VAL A 347 1.11 -38.85 100.11
C VAL A 347 0.73 -38.81 101.58
N SER A 348 0.41 -37.63 102.10
CA SER A 348 0.07 -37.39 103.50
C SER A 348 -1.41 -37.56 103.80
N SER A 349 -2.29 -37.13 102.89
CA SER A 349 -3.74 -37.24 103.05
C SER A 349 -4.48 -37.07 101.71
N ILE A 350 -5.73 -37.54 101.68
CA ILE A 350 -6.69 -37.22 100.62
C ILE A 350 -7.77 -36.33 101.22
N THR A 351 -8.07 -35.21 100.57
CA THR A 351 -9.20 -34.35 100.92
C THR A 351 -10.32 -34.56 99.92
N ASP A 352 -11.47 -35.01 100.41
CA ASP A 352 -12.71 -35.12 99.65
C ASP A 352 -13.41 -33.76 99.58
N LYS A 353 -13.60 -33.23 98.36
CA LYS A 353 -14.23 -31.92 98.13
C LYS A 353 -15.70 -32.03 97.73
N ALA A 354 -16.02 -33.05 96.96
CA ALA A 354 -17.33 -33.34 96.39
C ALA A 354 -17.27 -34.74 95.77
N PRO A 355 -18.42 -35.39 95.47
CA PRO A 355 -18.41 -36.69 94.81
C PRO A 355 -17.48 -36.70 93.59
N GLY A 356 -16.52 -37.62 93.57
CA GLY A 356 -15.52 -37.77 92.53
C GLY A 356 -14.39 -36.73 92.49
N ASN A 357 -14.39 -35.67 93.31
CA ASN A 357 -13.32 -34.66 93.35
C ASN A 357 -12.46 -34.79 94.60
N TYR A 358 -11.16 -35.08 94.41
CA TYR A 358 -10.21 -35.32 95.49
C TYR A 358 -8.94 -34.49 95.32
N VAL A 359 -8.44 -33.94 96.43
CA VAL A 359 -7.09 -33.37 96.51
C VAL A 359 -6.15 -34.37 97.17
N VAL A 360 -5.10 -34.74 96.45
CA VAL A 360 -4.01 -35.59 96.94
C VAL A 360 -2.91 -34.69 97.49
N ASN A 361 -2.72 -34.69 98.81
CA ASN A 361 -1.69 -33.88 99.47
C ASN A 361 -0.38 -34.68 99.60
N PHE A 362 0.74 -34.09 99.20
CA PHE A 362 2.04 -34.74 99.35
C PHE A 362 2.53 -34.68 100.79
N ALA A 363 3.30 -35.69 101.21
CA ALA A 363 3.98 -35.65 102.50
C ALA A 363 5.23 -34.78 102.45
N ILE A 364 5.98 -34.87 101.34
CA ILE A 364 7.11 -34.02 101.01
C ILE A 364 6.75 -33.27 99.72
N PRO A 365 6.77 -31.93 99.73
CA PRO A 365 6.51 -31.15 98.53
C PRO A 365 7.46 -31.52 97.38
N MET A 366 6.92 -31.60 96.17
CA MET A 366 7.69 -31.64 94.93
C MET A 366 8.49 -30.34 94.77
N THR A 367 9.56 -30.38 93.99
CA THR A 367 10.40 -29.20 93.74
C THR A 367 9.63 -28.05 93.06
N ASP A 368 8.71 -28.38 92.16
CA ASP A 368 7.84 -27.44 91.46
C ASP A 368 6.54 -28.13 91.00
N ALA A 369 5.67 -27.40 90.29
CA ALA A 369 4.43 -27.93 89.74
C ALA A 369 4.58 -28.61 88.35
N ASN A 370 5.79 -28.66 87.77
CA ASN A 370 6.07 -29.22 86.44
C ASN A 370 6.23 -30.75 86.47
N TYR A 371 5.38 -31.46 87.21
CA TYR A 371 5.33 -32.92 87.22
C TYR A 371 4.26 -33.48 86.30
N ALA A 372 4.57 -34.65 85.74
CA ALA A 372 3.62 -35.52 85.10
C ALA A 372 2.81 -36.26 86.15
N VAL A 373 1.50 -36.30 86.00
CA VAL A 373 0.61 -37.08 86.85
C VAL A 373 -0.35 -37.84 85.95
N ASP A 374 -0.57 -39.09 86.31
CA ASP A 374 -1.58 -39.94 85.74
C ASP A 374 -2.53 -40.38 86.86
N ALA A 375 -3.82 -40.42 86.56
CA ALA A 375 -4.85 -40.82 87.49
C ALA A 375 -5.70 -41.91 86.82
N GLY A 376 -5.79 -43.08 87.44
CA GLY A 376 -6.54 -44.22 86.94
C GLY A 376 -7.44 -44.84 88.00
N SER A 377 -8.47 -45.56 87.58
CA SER A 377 -9.28 -46.39 88.48
C SER A 377 -9.15 -47.85 88.08
N THR A 378 -9.19 -48.75 89.06
CA THR A 378 -9.14 -50.20 88.84
C THR A 378 -10.43 -50.85 89.34
N GLY A 379 -11.23 -51.36 88.41
CA GLY A 379 -12.55 -51.95 88.69
C GLY A 379 -13.69 -50.92 88.64
N LEU A 380 -14.54 -51.04 87.62
CA LEU A 380 -15.73 -50.20 87.36
C LEU A 380 -16.87 -50.49 88.36
N THR A 381 -16.60 -50.51 89.67
CA THR A 381 -17.65 -50.52 90.68
C THR A 381 -17.98 -49.09 91.07
N SER A 382 -18.43 -48.29 90.09
CA SER A 382 -19.19 -47.07 90.42
C SER A 382 -20.51 -47.50 91.05
N ALA A 383 -21.01 -46.73 92.01
CA ALA A 383 -22.31 -47.01 92.65
C ALA A 383 -23.49 -47.09 91.65
N THR A 384 -23.27 -46.68 90.38
CA THR A 384 -24.24 -46.63 89.28
C THR A 384 -24.02 -47.66 88.16
N GLY A 385 -22.96 -48.49 88.19
CA GLY A 385 -22.77 -49.59 87.23
C GLY A 385 -22.45 -49.18 85.78
N ASN A 386 -22.02 -47.93 85.54
CA ASN A 386 -21.64 -47.44 84.22
C ASN A 386 -20.16 -47.75 83.89
N ASN A 387 -19.91 -48.27 82.68
CA ASN A 387 -18.58 -48.55 82.13
C ASN A 387 -17.88 -47.31 81.51
N ASP A 388 -18.40 -46.11 81.79
CA ASP A 388 -18.08 -44.88 81.06
C ASP A 388 -17.50 -43.83 82.01
N LEU A 389 -16.34 -44.14 82.60
CA LEU A 389 -15.63 -43.29 83.56
C LEU A 389 -14.40 -42.66 82.93
N ALA A 390 -14.24 -41.34 83.08
CA ALA A 390 -12.98 -40.66 82.90
C ALA A 390 -12.45 -40.26 84.27
N PHE A 391 -11.21 -40.64 84.57
CA PHE A 391 -10.49 -40.14 85.73
C PHE A 391 -9.41 -39.19 85.21
N ASN A 392 -9.64 -37.90 85.39
CA ASN A 392 -8.79 -36.86 84.86
C ASN A 392 -8.15 -36.07 85.99
N VAL A 393 -6.96 -35.56 85.74
CA VAL A 393 -6.39 -34.48 86.55
C VAL A 393 -7.15 -33.21 86.16
N LEU A 394 -7.79 -32.54 87.14
CA LEU A 394 -8.51 -31.31 86.84
C LEU A 394 -7.52 -30.24 86.42
N GLY A 395 -7.69 -29.74 85.20
CA GLY A 395 -7.24 -28.40 84.82
C GLY A 395 -8.49 -27.56 84.64
N SER A 396 -8.67 -26.51 85.44
CA SER A 396 -9.82 -25.61 85.29
C SER A 396 -9.80 -24.99 83.88
N ALA A 397 -10.74 -25.42 83.03
CA ALA A 397 -10.81 -25.06 81.60
C ALA A 397 -11.18 -23.58 81.34
N SER A 398 -11.08 -22.68 82.33
CA SER A 398 -11.42 -21.26 82.14
C SER A 398 -10.57 -20.24 82.91
N SER A 399 -9.44 -20.59 83.52
CA SER A 399 -8.60 -19.57 84.19
C SER A 399 -7.07 -19.77 84.18
N GLY A 400 -6.52 -20.77 83.47
CA GLY A 400 -5.06 -20.89 83.31
C GLY A 400 -4.28 -21.17 84.60
N ALA A 401 -4.96 -21.50 85.70
CA ALA A 401 -4.37 -22.07 86.90
C ALA A 401 -4.52 -23.59 86.82
N THR A 402 -3.41 -24.31 86.70
CA THR A 402 -3.40 -25.77 86.85
C THR A 402 -3.51 -26.11 88.33
N ASP A 403 -4.45 -26.98 88.71
CA ASP A 403 -4.64 -27.47 90.09
C ASP A 403 -3.55 -28.49 90.52
N LYS A 404 -2.33 -28.27 90.01
CA LYS A 404 -1.06 -28.90 90.39
C LYS A 404 -0.22 -27.85 91.08
N THR A 405 0.22 -28.15 92.30
CA THR A 405 1.22 -27.35 93.02
C THR A 405 2.33 -28.24 93.50
N ALA A 406 3.41 -27.65 94.00
CA ALA A 406 4.47 -28.38 94.68
C ALA A 406 3.95 -29.24 95.86
N THR A 407 2.79 -28.92 96.45
CA THR A 407 2.31 -29.58 97.68
C THR A 407 1.12 -30.52 97.50
N HIS A 408 0.36 -30.38 96.41
CA HIS A 408 -0.80 -31.23 96.13
C HIS A 408 -1.17 -31.23 94.65
N VAL A 409 -1.97 -32.23 94.27
CA VAL A 409 -2.66 -32.30 92.98
C VAL A 409 -4.13 -32.61 93.17
N GLU A 410 -4.99 -31.97 92.38
CA GLU A 410 -6.43 -32.25 92.35
C GLU A 410 -6.80 -33.18 91.19
N VAL A 411 -7.62 -34.20 91.49
CA VAL A 411 -8.07 -35.22 90.54
C VAL A 411 -9.58 -35.36 90.59
N PHE A 412 -10.18 -35.66 89.44
CA PHE A 412 -11.63 -35.78 89.28
C PHE A 412 -12.03 -37.03 88.52
N ALA A 413 -12.88 -37.83 89.15
CA ALA A 413 -13.59 -38.96 88.58
C ALA A 413 -15.01 -38.53 88.21
N GLY A 414 -15.38 -38.69 86.95
CA GLY A 414 -16.73 -38.39 86.47
C GLY A 414 -17.14 -39.29 85.31
N GLY A 415 -18.45 -39.29 85.04
CA GLY A 415 -19.01 -39.98 83.88
C GLY A 415 -18.66 -39.24 82.58
N ILE A 416 -18.30 -39.98 81.53
CA ILE A 416 -18.02 -39.40 80.20
C ILE A 416 -19.32 -38.90 79.54
N THR A 417 -20.43 -39.63 79.70
CA THR A 417 -21.75 -39.31 79.10
C THR A 417 -22.74 -38.65 80.05
N VAL A 418 -22.51 -38.67 81.37
CA VAL A 418 -23.35 -37.98 82.37
C VAL A 418 -22.49 -37.01 83.15
N LEU A 419 -22.75 -35.71 83.01
CA LEU A 419 -22.03 -34.65 83.69
C LEU A 419 -22.33 -34.68 85.21
N GLY A 420 -21.42 -35.27 85.97
CA GLY A 420 -21.47 -35.37 87.43
C GLY A 420 -20.28 -36.15 87.97
N GLY A 421 -19.77 -35.77 89.14
CA GLY A 421 -18.66 -36.47 89.78
C GLY A 421 -19.11 -37.78 90.43
N ILE A 422 -18.26 -38.80 90.34
CA ILE A 422 -18.56 -40.17 90.76
C ILE A 422 -17.44 -40.67 91.67
N ASP A 423 -17.80 -41.07 92.88
CA ASP A 423 -16.86 -41.70 93.79
C ASP A 423 -16.47 -43.10 93.31
N ILE A 424 -15.18 -43.38 93.28
CA ILE A 424 -14.61 -44.64 92.78
C ILE A 424 -13.98 -45.43 93.92
N ALA A 425 -14.27 -46.74 93.96
CA ALA A 425 -13.85 -47.59 95.07
C ALA A 425 -12.34 -47.83 95.10
N GLU A 426 -11.66 -47.65 93.97
CA GLU A 426 -10.21 -47.83 93.86
C GLU A 426 -9.62 -46.78 92.92
N ALA A 427 -9.26 -45.65 93.51
CA ALA A 427 -8.60 -44.54 92.84
C ALA A 427 -7.08 -44.69 92.97
N ASN A 428 -6.38 -44.60 91.84
CA ASN A 428 -4.93 -44.61 91.75
C ASN A 428 -4.46 -43.29 91.18
N VAL A 429 -3.45 -42.68 91.80
CA VAL A 429 -2.75 -41.52 91.26
C VAL A 429 -1.27 -41.80 91.33
N ILE A 430 -0.56 -41.57 90.23
CA ILE A 430 0.89 -41.81 90.09
C ILE A 430 1.54 -40.57 89.49
N ILE A 431 2.68 -40.17 90.05
CA ILE A 431 3.34 -38.90 89.73
C ILE A 431 4.81 -39.11 89.41
N PHE A 432 5.24 -38.59 88.28
CA PHE A 432 6.63 -38.56 87.80
C PHE A 432 7.09 -37.12 87.66
N ARG A 433 8.34 -36.84 88.02
CA ARG A 433 8.93 -35.51 87.89
C ARG A 433 10.28 -35.58 87.21
#